data_AF-A0A1Q6JW82-F1
#
_entry.id   AF-A0A1Q6JW82-F1
#
_cell.length_a   1.000
_cell.length_b   1.000
_cell.length_c   1.000
_cell.angle_alpha   90.00
_cell.angle_beta   90.00
_cell.angle_gamma   90.00
#
_symmetry.space_group_name_H-M   'P 1'
#
loop_
_entity.id
_entity.type
_entity.pdbx_description
1 polymer ?
#
loop_
_entity_poly.entity_id
_entity_poly.type
_entity_poly.pdbx_seq_one_letter_code
_entity_poly.pdbx_strand_id
1 'polypeptide(L)'
;MIKKILVLARKTMKLTILLGISILLIICAVALFFKPIYSVTLNGEQIGYSKDKSKLQAEINKYMESGDGQSNVAFVQMESMPEYKMCLLKRNIVTNDDEIFETVKKQGITYYNYYAISIGEEIKAYVSDFASAEEIVNQLKEKESTNADEIVITEMYETNLEEFSDVETVVADLYVKKVEVPKVAKNSGKVNTSANLSYQSIGIGLNLIRPISGTITSRFGSVSRVRSGAHTGLDIAASTGTPIKAAASGVVTFSGTKSAYGKMLVISHGNGIETYYGHCSKLYAKVGDRVSQGETIAAVGSTGNSTGPHLHLEIRVNGVAYNPQNYVY
;
A
#
# COMPACT_ATOMS: atom_id res chain seq x y z
N MET A 1 42.03 -22.34 90.02
CA MET A 1 41.12 -22.17 88.86
C MET A 1 41.78 -21.41 87.70
N ILE A 2 42.36 -20.23 87.96
CA ILE A 2 42.93 -19.30 86.95
C ILE A 2 44.05 -19.92 86.07
N LYS A 3 45.00 -20.68 86.65
CA LYS A 3 46.07 -21.35 85.87
C LYS A 3 45.54 -22.35 84.82
N LYS A 4 44.48 -23.11 85.14
CA LYS A 4 43.87 -24.07 84.21
C LYS A 4 43.17 -23.35 83.05
N ILE A 5 42.52 -22.21 83.34
CA ILE A 5 41.87 -21.34 82.34
C ILE A 5 42.91 -20.72 81.39
N LEU A 6 44.04 -20.21 81.91
CA LEU A 6 45.14 -19.67 81.11
C LEU A 6 45.79 -20.70 80.18
N VAL A 7 45.98 -21.93 80.66
CA VAL A 7 46.50 -23.03 79.84
C VAL A 7 45.52 -23.42 78.74
N LEU A 8 44.22 -23.47 79.05
CA LEU A 8 43.17 -23.73 78.07
C LEU A 8 43.12 -22.62 77.00
N ALA A 9 43.17 -21.35 77.40
CA ALA A 9 43.19 -20.19 76.50
C ALA A 9 44.42 -20.17 75.58
N ARG A 10 45.61 -20.56 76.07
CA ARG A 10 46.81 -20.68 75.24
C ARG A 10 46.72 -21.83 74.23
N LYS A 11 46.11 -22.96 74.63
CA LYS A 11 45.89 -24.10 73.73
C LYS A 11 44.85 -23.78 72.65
N THR A 12 43.74 -23.11 72.99
CA THR A 12 42.74 -22.66 72.03
C THR A 12 43.32 -21.64 71.07
N MET A 13 44.12 -20.68 71.55
CA MET A 13 44.82 -19.70 70.69
C MET A 13 45.78 -20.38 69.69
N LYS A 14 46.56 -21.37 70.13
CA LYS A 14 47.42 -22.15 69.22
C LYS A 14 46.60 -22.92 68.18
N LEU A 15 45.49 -23.52 68.59
CA LEU A 15 44.59 -24.26 67.70
C LEU A 15 43.95 -23.32 66.66
N THR A 16 43.49 -22.14 67.06
CA THR A 16 42.92 -21.14 66.14
C THR A 16 43.96 -20.59 65.17
N ILE A 17 45.21 -20.40 65.62
CA ILE A 17 46.32 -19.99 64.74
C ILE A 17 46.63 -21.09 63.72
N LEU A 18 46.71 -22.35 64.16
CA LEU A 18 46.97 -23.49 63.27
C LEU A 18 45.84 -23.66 62.23
N LEU A 19 44.59 -23.52 62.65
CA LEU A 19 43.42 -23.50 61.77
C LEU A 19 43.49 -22.34 60.77
N GLY A 20 43.85 -21.14 61.22
CA GLY A 20 44.00 -19.96 60.36
C GLY A 20 45.09 -20.15 59.30
N ILE A 21 46.25 -20.69 59.69
CA ILE A 21 47.35 -21.01 58.75
C ILE A 21 46.89 -22.09 57.75
N SER A 22 46.19 -23.12 58.22
CA SER A 22 45.69 -24.19 57.35
C SER A 22 44.68 -23.66 56.31
N ILE A 23 43.72 -22.83 56.74
CA ILE A 23 42.77 -22.17 55.83
C ILE A 23 43.50 -21.29 54.82
N LEU A 24 44.48 -20.50 55.28
CA LEU A 24 45.28 -19.65 54.40
C LEU A 24 46.04 -20.47 53.35
N LEU A 25 46.68 -21.58 53.74
CA LEU A 25 47.37 -22.48 52.81
C LEU A 25 46.40 -23.08 51.78
N ILE A 26 45.19 -23.46 52.18
CA ILE A 26 44.16 -23.97 51.27
C ILE A 26 43.73 -22.88 50.28
N ILE A 27 43.45 -21.66 50.76
CA ILE A 27 43.08 -20.53 49.90
C ILE A 27 44.21 -20.20 48.93
N CYS A 28 45.47 -20.17 49.39
CA CYS A 28 46.64 -19.99 48.53
C CYS A 28 46.76 -21.10 47.49
N ALA A 29 46.59 -22.36 47.85
CA ALA A 29 46.61 -23.47 46.90
C ALA A 29 45.49 -23.34 45.87
N VAL A 30 44.26 -23.04 46.29
CA VAL A 30 43.13 -22.80 45.37
C VAL A 30 43.43 -21.63 44.44
N ALA A 31 43.96 -20.51 44.94
CA ALA A 31 44.32 -19.35 44.12
C ALA A 31 45.50 -19.63 43.16
N LEU A 32 46.41 -20.54 43.51
CA LEU A 32 47.54 -20.96 42.68
C LEU A 32 47.09 -21.86 41.52
N PHE A 33 46.16 -22.77 41.75
CA PHE A 33 45.74 -23.76 40.74
C PHE A 33 44.47 -23.39 39.99
N PHE A 34 43.60 -22.57 40.57
CA PHE A 34 42.30 -22.21 40.02
C PHE A 34 42.16 -20.70 39.84
N LYS A 35 41.28 -20.32 38.91
CA LYS A 35 40.87 -18.93 38.65
C LYS A 35 39.34 -18.85 38.69
N PRO A 36 38.76 -17.81 39.31
CA PRO A 36 37.33 -17.57 39.26
C PRO A 36 36.94 -17.14 37.85
N ILE A 37 35.94 -17.80 37.28
CA ILE A 37 35.40 -17.56 35.95
C ILE A 37 33.90 -17.86 35.94
N TYR A 38 33.26 -17.73 34.78
CA TYR A 38 31.85 -18.07 34.57
C TYR A 38 31.75 -19.28 33.65
N SER A 39 31.05 -20.34 34.07
CA SER A 39 30.53 -21.33 33.13
C SER A 39 29.32 -20.75 32.43
N VAL A 40 29.26 -20.93 31.11
CA VAL A 40 28.16 -20.45 30.27
C VAL A 40 27.34 -21.64 29.80
N THR A 41 26.04 -21.58 30.04
CA THR A 41 25.07 -22.60 29.63
C THR A 41 24.01 -22.00 28.71
N LEU A 42 23.57 -22.75 27.70
CA LEU A 42 22.52 -22.37 26.77
C LEU A 42 21.57 -23.56 26.63
N ASN A 43 20.26 -23.35 26.81
CA ASN A 43 19.26 -24.43 26.86
C ASN A 43 19.60 -25.57 27.84
N GLY A 44 20.28 -25.23 28.96
CA GLY A 44 20.71 -26.21 29.96
C GLY A 44 21.98 -27.00 29.61
N GLU A 45 22.54 -26.84 28.41
CA GLU A 45 23.82 -27.44 28.02
C GLU A 45 24.98 -26.47 28.26
N GLN A 46 26.10 -26.98 28.79
CA GLN A 46 27.28 -26.15 28.99
C GLN A 46 28.04 -25.97 27.68
N ILE A 47 28.12 -24.72 27.20
CA ILE A 47 28.75 -24.37 25.93
C ILE A 47 30.16 -23.80 26.08
N GLY A 48 30.56 -23.40 27.30
CA GLY A 48 31.94 -22.98 27.52
C GLY A 48 32.18 -22.26 28.84
N TYR A 49 33.29 -21.52 28.84
CA TYR A 49 33.76 -20.73 29.97
C TYR A 49 34.16 -19.33 29.54
N SER A 50 33.70 -18.32 30.28
CA SER A 50 34.03 -16.91 30.06
C SER A 50 34.72 -16.28 31.26
N LYS A 51 35.70 -15.41 30.99
CA LYS A 51 36.35 -14.62 32.05
C LYS A 51 35.50 -13.41 32.45
N ASP A 52 34.76 -12.85 31.50
CA ASP A 52 34.03 -11.61 31.66
C ASP A 52 32.62 -11.74 31.08
N LYS A 53 31.68 -12.10 31.97
CA LYS A 53 30.27 -12.20 31.59
C LYS A 53 29.70 -10.88 31.05
N SER A 54 30.19 -9.74 31.52
CA SER A 54 29.65 -8.44 31.15
C SER A 54 30.05 -8.09 29.73
N LYS A 55 31.32 -8.35 29.38
CA LYS A 55 31.81 -8.18 28.01
C LYS A 55 31.05 -9.09 27.03
N LEU A 56 30.94 -10.38 27.35
CA LEU A 56 30.25 -11.35 26.49
C LEU A 56 28.75 -11.03 26.35
N GLN A 57 28.08 -10.66 27.44
CA GLN A 57 26.67 -10.25 27.37
C GLN A 57 26.48 -8.97 26.54
N ALA A 58 27.37 -8.00 26.67
CA ALA A 58 27.30 -6.76 25.89
C ALA A 58 27.49 -7.03 24.38
N GLU A 59 28.38 -7.96 24.03
CA GLU A 59 28.59 -8.39 22.64
C GLU A 59 27.35 -9.08 22.06
N ILE A 60 26.71 -9.97 22.84
CA ILE A 60 25.44 -10.61 22.46
C ILE A 60 24.33 -9.57 22.29
N ASN A 61 24.19 -8.62 23.22
CA ASN A 61 23.17 -7.57 23.12
C ASN A 61 23.37 -6.72 21.86
N LYS A 62 24.62 -6.34 21.56
CA LYS A 62 24.94 -5.60 20.33
C LYS A 62 24.56 -6.40 19.08
N TYR A 63 24.84 -7.70 19.07
CA TYR A 63 24.42 -8.57 17.97
C TYR A 63 22.89 -8.69 17.88
N MET A 64 22.18 -8.74 19.00
CA MET A 64 20.71 -8.72 19.01
C MET A 64 20.13 -7.42 18.46
N GLU A 65 20.83 -6.29 18.63
CA GLU A 65 20.37 -4.99 18.13
C GLU A 65 20.64 -4.79 16.64
N SER A 66 21.81 -5.22 16.13
CA SER A 66 22.24 -4.88 14.76
C SER A 66 22.69 -6.06 13.89
N GLY A 67 22.55 -7.30 14.39
CA GLY A 67 23.13 -8.49 13.76
C GLY A 67 24.65 -8.36 13.56
N ASP A 68 25.13 -8.93 12.46
CA ASP A 68 26.54 -8.87 12.04
C ASP A 68 26.89 -7.59 11.26
N GLY A 69 26.04 -6.55 11.32
CA GLY A 69 26.23 -5.33 10.53
C GLY A 69 25.86 -5.49 9.04
N GLN A 70 25.05 -6.51 8.71
CA GLN A 70 24.39 -6.60 7.42
C GLN A 70 23.39 -5.45 7.28
N SER A 71 23.26 -4.90 6.08
CA SER A 71 22.23 -3.90 5.78
C SER A 71 20.85 -4.45 6.09
N ASN A 72 19.95 -3.58 6.54
CA ASN A 72 18.53 -3.89 6.76
C ASN A 72 18.21 -4.86 7.90
N VAL A 73 19.18 -5.24 8.75
CA VAL A 73 18.85 -5.98 9.98
C VAL A 73 18.17 -5.04 10.97
N ALA A 74 16.96 -5.42 11.41
CA ALA A 74 16.20 -4.70 12.42
C ALA A 74 16.66 -5.09 13.83
N PHE A 75 16.67 -6.40 14.09
CA PHE A 75 17.13 -7.02 15.33
C PHE A 75 17.27 -8.54 15.11
N VAL A 76 17.96 -9.21 16.03
CA VAL A 76 18.04 -10.67 16.10
C VAL A 76 17.32 -11.13 17.37
N GLN A 77 16.27 -11.93 17.18
CA GLN A 77 15.53 -12.54 18.28
C GLN A 77 16.23 -13.82 18.73
N MET A 78 16.48 -13.93 20.04
CA MET A 78 17.04 -15.14 20.65
C MET A 78 15.92 -15.96 21.30
N GLU A 79 15.83 -17.25 21.00
CA GLU A 79 14.90 -18.15 21.69
C GLU A 79 15.30 -18.37 23.16
N SER A 80 16.61 -18.40 23.41
CA SER A 80 17.18 -18.59 24.74
C SER A 80 18.42 -17.72 24.94
N MET A 81 18.55 -17.15 26.14
CA MET A 81 19.72 -16.37 26.52
C MET A 81 20.70 -17.25 27.29
N PRO A 82 22.02 -17.04 27.12
CA PRO A 82 22.99 -17.77 27.90
C PRO A 82 22.90 -17.41 29.39
N GLU A 83 23.04 -18.42 30.23
CA GLU A 83 23.11 -18.27 31.67
C GLU A 83 24.55 -18.36 32.16
N TYR A 84 24.88 -17.53 33.15
CA TYR A 84 26.24 -17.42 33.69
C TYR A 84 26.28 -17.89 35.14
N LYS A 85 27.12 -18.88 35.44
CA LYS A 85 27.34 -19.37 36.80
C LYS A 85 28.81 -19.26 37.19
N MET A 86 29.08 -18.61 38.32
CA MET A 86 30.43 -18.51 38.87
C MET A 86 30.99 -19.89 39.23
N CYS A 87 32.22 -20.16 38.77
CA CYS A 87 32.93 -21.40 39.08
C CYS A 87 34.45 -21.18 39.16
N LEU A 88 35.16 -22.19 39.68
CA LEU A 88 36.62 -22.21 39.75
C LEU A 88 37.17 -23.14 38.68
N LEU A 89 37.92 -22.59 37.73
CA LEU A 89 38.51 -23.35 36.63
C LEU A 89 40.00 -23.51 36.82
N LYS A 90 40.55 -24.69 36.49
CA LYS A 90 42.00 -24.90 36.51
C LYS A 90 42.69 -23.91 35.59
N ARG A 91 43.80 -23.33 36.03
CA ARG A 91 44.48 -22.24 35.31
C ARG A 91 44.91 -22.62 33.88
N ASN A 92 45.24 -23.89 33.65
CA ASN A 92 45.68 -24.43 32.36
C ASN A 92 44.55 -24.58 31.32
N ILE A 93 43.28 -24.39 31.70
CA ILE A 93 42.15 -24.43 30.76
C ILE A 93 41.90 -23.02 30.22
N VAL A 94 41.69 -22.92 28.91
CA VAL A 94 41.45 -21.67 28.19
C VAL A 94 39.94 -21.38 28.14
N THR A 95 39.58 -20.10 28.17
CA THR A 95 38.20 -19.63 27.99
C THR A 95 37.91 -19.43 26.51
N ASN A 96 36.66 -19.63 26.10
CA ASN A 96 36.27 -19.71 24.69
C ASN A 96 35.11 -18.76 24.35
N ASP A 97 35.28 -17.48 24.67
CA ASP A 97 34.24 -16.44 24.48
C ASP A 97 33.74 -16.37 23.02
N ASP A 98 34.66 -16.41 22.05
CA ASP A 98 34.32 -16.33 20.62
C ASP A 98 33.48 -17.55 20.16
N GLU A 99 33.83 -18.76 20.62
CA GLU A 99 33.08 -19.98 20.30
C GLU A 99 31.68 -20.00 20.93
N ILE A 100 31.59 -19.48 22.17
CA ILE A 100 30.31 -19.31 22.87
C ILE A 100 29.44 -18.34 22.09
N PHE A 101 29.99 -17.21 21.68
CA PHE A 101 29.28 -16.20 20.90
C PHE A 101 28.76 -16.75 19.58
N GLU A 102 29.60 -17.45 18.81
CA GLU A 102 29.20 -18.09 17.55
C GLU A 102 28.14 -19.18 17.75
N THR A 103 28.16 -19.88 18.89
CA THR A 103 27.12 -20.86 19.24
C THR A 103 25.78 -20.18 19.54
N VAL A 104 25.80 -19.06 20.27
CA VAL A 104 24.60 -18.25 20.55
C VAL A 104 24.04 -17.64 19.26
N LYS A 105 24.89 -17.09 18.39
CA LYS A 105 24.49 -16.51 17.10
C LYS A 105 23.70 -17.48 16.22
N LYS A 106 24.09 -18.75 16.19
CA LYS A 106 23.40 -19.79 15.40
C LYS A 106 21.96 -20.06 15.82
N GLN A 107 21.57 -19.68 17.04
CA GLN A 107 20.19 -19.81 17.53
C GLN A 107 19.37 -18.53 17.33
N GLY A 108 19.99 -17.46 16.85
CA GLY A 108 19.32 -16.20 16.58
C GLY A 108 18.47 -16.27 15.31
N ILE A 109 17.26 -15.74 15.39
CA ILE A 109 16.39 -15.50 14.24
C ILE A 109 16.53 -14.02 13.87
N THR A 110 17.14 -13.75 12.71
CA THR A 110 17.32 -12.39 12.20
C THR A 110 16.01 -11.87 11.61
N TYR A 111 15.59 -10.69 12.05
CA TYR A 111 14.50 -9.94 11.42
C TYR A 111 15.07 -8.78 10.62
N TYR A 112 14.57 -8.62 9.41
CA TYR A 112 14.92 -7.55 8.50
C TYR A 112 13.84 -6.48 8.49
N ASN A 113 14.26 -5.21 8.39
CA ASN A 113 13.38 -4.06 8.17
C ASN A 113 13.52 -3.57 6.74
N TYR A 114 12.38 -3.39 6.08
CA TYR A 114 12.27 -2.82 4.75
C TYR A 114 10.84 -2.32 4.51
N TYR A 115 10.60 -1.69 3.37
CA TYR A 115 9.32 -1.06 3.06
C TYR A 115 8.68 -1.70 1.83
N ALA A 116 7.40 -2.03 1.93
CA ALA A 116 6.58 -2.50 0.83
C ALA A 116 5.79 -1.34 0.21
N ILE A 117 5.81 -1.26 -1.11
CA ILE A 117 5.02 -0.32 -1.92
C ILE A 117 3.81 -1.10 -2.46
N SER A 118 2.61 -0.64 -2.14
CA SER A 118 1.36 -1.31 -2.51
C SER A 118 0.35 -0.35 -3.13
N ILE A 119 -0.54 -0.90 -3.97
CA ILE A 119 -1.70 -0.19 -4.50
C ILE A 119 -2.93 -1.04 -4.19
N GLY A 120 -3.81 -0.52 -3.34
CA GLY A 120 -4.88 -1.32 -2.75
C GLY A 120 -4.32 -2.44 -1.86
N GLU A 121 -4.71 -3.69 -2.12
CA GLU A 121 -4.24 -4.87 -1.37
C GLU A 121 -3.04 -5.58 -2.03
N GLU A 122 -2.57 -5.10 -3.18
CA GLU A 122 -1.52 -5.76 -3.95
C GLU A 122 -0.16 -5.10 -3.71
N ILE A 123 0.82 -5.89 -3.25
CA ILE A 123 2.23 -5.47 -3.12
C ILE A 123 2.86 -5.43 -4.50
N LYS A 124 3.50 -4.31 -4.84
CA LYS A 124 4.10 -4.06 -6.15
C LYS A 124 5.63 -4.12 -6.13
N ALA A 125 6.24 -3.66 -5.05
CA ALA A 125 7.70 -3.65 -4.91
C ALA A 125 8.12 -3.58 -3.43
N TYR A 126 9.38 -3.92 -3.18
CA TYR A 126 10.05 -3.74 -1.89
C TYR A 126 11.27 -2.82 -2.05
N VAL A 127 11.53 -1.98 -1.06
CA VAL A 127 12.68 -1.08 -1.01
C VAL A 127 13.35 -1.11 0.36
N SER A 128 14.66 -0.84 0.39
CA SER A 128 15.49 -0.97 1.59
C SER A 128 15.14 0.02 2.69
N ASP A 129 14.67 1.22 2.37
CA ASP A 129 14.53 2.29 3.35
C ASP A 129 13.37 3.23 3.00
N PHE A 130 12.94 3.97 4.02
CA PHE A 130 11.82 4.90 3.89
C PHE A 130 12.10 6.03 2.88
N ALA A 131 13.35 6.48 2.75
CA ALA A 131 13.68 7.57 1.84
C ALA A 131 13.47 7.13 0.39
N SER A 132 13.88 5.91 0.04
CA SER A 132 13.62 5.30 -1.26
C SER A 132 12.12 5.12 -1.52
N ALA A 133 11.35 4.70 -0.50
CA ALA A 133 9.90 4.57 -0.59
C ALA A 133 9.19 5.92 -0.85
N GLU A 134 9.60 6.95 -0.11
CA GLU A 134 9.08 8.31 -0.26
C GLU A 134 9.47 8.92 -1.61
N GLU A 135 10.68 8.64 -2.09
CA GLU A 135 11.16 9.10 -3.40
C GLU A 135 10.28 8.56 -4.53
N ILE A 136 9.91 7.28 -4.51
CA ILE A 136 9.00 6.68 -5.50
C ILE A 136 7.69 7.45 -5.56
N VAL A 137 7.07 7.70 -4.40
CA VAL A 137 5.79 8.43 -4.32
C VAL A 137 5.95 9.86 -4.82
N ASN A 138 7.03 10.54 -4.45
CA ASN A 138 7.30 11.90 -4.88
C ASN A 138 7.51 12.00 -6.39
N GLN A 139 8.33 11.11 -6.98
CA GLN A 139 8.55 11.08 -8.43
C GLN A 139 7.25 10.79 -9.20
N LEU A 140 6.38 9.91 -8.68
CA LEU A 140 5.08 9.64 -9.29
C LEU A 140 4.13 10.84 -9.20
N LYS A 141 4.16 11.59 -8.09
CA LYS A 141 3.42 12.85 -7.93
C LYS A 141 3.93 13.94 -8.87
N GLU A 142 5.26 14.09 -9.00
CA GLU A 142 5.89 15.04 -9.92
C GLU A 142 5.55 14.74 -11.38
N LYS A 143 5.49 13.45 -11.75
CA LYS A 143 5.04 13.00 -13.07
C LYS A 143 3.53 13.11 -13.28
N GLU A 144 2.79 13.63 -12.30
CA GLU A 144 1.33 13.72 -12.25
C GLU A 144 0.63 12.37 -12.50
N SER A 145 1.17 11.27 -11.97
CA SER A 145 0.58 9.93 -12.12
C SER A 145 -0.82 9.86 -11.49
N THR A 146 -1.78 9.23 -12.16
CA THR A 146 -3.18 9.22 -11.68
C THR A 146 -3.42 8.39 -10.43
N ASN A 147 -2.58 7.39 -10.20
CA ASN A 147 -2.62 6.47 -9.07
C ASN A 147 -1.68 6.90 -7.93
N ALA A 148 -1.01 8.05 -8.01
CA ALA A 148 0.01 8.45 -7.02
C ALA A 148 -0.56 8.57 -5.59
N ASP A 149 -1.83 8.95 -5.46
CA ASP A 149 -2.51 9.08 -4.16
C ASP A 149 -3.04 7.74 -3.62
N GLU A 150 -3.03 6.68 -4.42
CA GLU A 150 -3.46 5.33 -4.04
C GLU A 150 -2.31 4.47 -3.50
N ILE A 151 -1.07 4.98 -3.57
CA ILE A 151 0.12 4.26 -3.12
C ILE A 151 0.19 4.27 -1.60
N VAL A 152 0.38 3.08 -1.03
CA VAL A 152 0.56 2.88 0.41
C VAL A 152 1.95 2.29 0.66
N ILE A 153 2.69 2.95 1.54
CA ILE A 153 3.99 2.50 2.05
C ILE A 153 3.74 1.76 3.37
N THR A 154 4.21 0.52 3.48
CA THR A 154 4.10 -0.29 4.69
C THR A 154 5.49 -0.70 5.16
N GLU A 155 5.81 -0.44 6.42
CA GLU A 155 7.02 -0.93 7.06
C GLU A 155 6.86 -2.41 7.43
N MET A 156 7.81 -3.25 7.05
CA MET A 156 7.79 -4.70 7.21
C MET A 156 8.92 -5.16 8.13
N TYR A 157 8.62 -6.18 8.96
CA TYR A 157 9.59 -6.85 9.82
C TYR A 157 9.49 -8.36 9.60
N GLU A 158 10.36 -8.92 8.76
CA GLU A 158 10.27 -10.31 8.31
C GLU A 158 11.60 -11.05 8.50
N THR A 159 11.54 -12.38 8.65
CA THR A 159 12.75 -13.21 8.79
C THR A 159 13.44 -13.51 7.45
N ASN A 160 12.71 -13.31 6.34
CA ASN A 160 13.22 -13.48 5.00
C ASN A 160 13.44 -12.10 4.36
N LEU A 161 14.63 -11.90 3.80
CA LEU A 161 14.97 -10.69 3.07
C LEU A 161 14.46 -10.83 1.63
N GLU A 162 13.56 -9.93 1.23
CA GLU A 162 13.05 -9.85 -0.13
C GLU A 162 14.03 -9.14 -1.07
N GLU A 163 13.87 -9.35 -2.38
CA GLU A 163 14.67 -8.66 -3.40
C GLU A 163 14.19 -7.21 -3.55
N PHE A 164 15.10 -6.26 -3.36
CA PHE A 164 14.79 -4.84 -3.46
C PHE A 164 14.81 -4.37 -4.91
N SER A 165 13.82 -3.55 -5.26
CA SER A 165 13.69 -2.96 -6.59
C SER A 165 14.26 -1.54 -6.60
N ASP A 166 14.93 -1.16 -7.69
CA ASP A 166 15.43 0.21 -7.87
C ASP A 166 14.27 1.21 -8.00
N VAL A 167 14.44 2.40 -7.42
CA VAL A 167 13.45 3.48 -7.42
C VAL A 167 12.96 3.79 -8.84
N GLU A 168 13.88 3.93 -9.80
CA GLU A 168 13.53 4.26 -11.18
C GLU A 168 12.68 3.19 -11.86
N THR A 169 12.99 1.91 -11.60
CA THR A 169 12.25 0.77 -12.14
C THR A 169 10.84 0.74 -11.58
N VAL A 170 10.70 0.89 -10.26
CA VAL A 170 9.38 0.92 -9.61
C VAL A 170 8.54 2.10 -10.09
N VAL A 171 9.13 3.29 -10.22
CA VAL A 171 8.43 4.47 -10.75
C VAL A 171 7.98 4.24 -12.19
N ALA A 172 8.81 3.62 -13.04
CA ALA A 172 8.44 3.33 -14.42
C ALA A 172 7.26 2.34 -14.50
N ASP A 173 7.28 1.28 -13.69
CA ASP A 173 6.25 0.25 -13.67
C ASP A 173 4.93 0.74 -13.08
N LEU A 174 4.98 1.62 -12.07
CA LEU A 174 3.79 2.17 -11.41
C LEU A 174 3.23 3.42 -12.09
N TYR A 175 3.96 4.03 -13.03
CA TYR A 175 3.53 5.27 -13.66
C TYR A 175 2.30 5.06 -14.56
N VAL A 176 1.22 5.75 -14.22
CA VAL A 176 0.00 5.83 -15.04
C VAL A 176 -0.14 7.25 -15.55
N LYS A 177 0.13 7.42 -16.85
CA LYS A 177 0.01 8.72 -17.51
C LYS A 177 -1.38 9.30 -17.27
N LYS A 178 -1.42 10.51 -16.73
CA LYS A 178 -2.62 11.35 -16.70
C LYS A 178 -3.17 11.45 -18.11
N VAL A 179 -4.37 10.91 -18.31
CA VAL A 179 -5.14 11.18 -19.52
C VAL A 179 -5.34 12.70 -19.53
N GLU A 180 -4.59 13.38 -20.40
CA GLU A 180 -4.85 14.76 -20.74
C GLU A 180 -6.23 14.78 -21.36
N VAL A 181 -7.24 15.03 -20.50
CA VAL A 181 -8.52 15.51 -20.97
C VAL A 181 -8.14 16.77 -21.74
N PRO A 182 -8.35 16.85 -23.07
CA PRO A 182 -8.12 18.09 -23.78
C PRO A 182 -8.81 19.15 -22.94
N LYS A 183 -8.11 20.23 -22.61
CA LYS A 183 -8.76 21.44 -22.10
C LYS A 183 -9.80 21.76 -23.15
N VAL A 184 -11.02 21.28 -22.94
CA VAL A 184 -12.19 21.80 -23.62
C VAL A 184 -12.15 23.21 -23.10
N ALA A 185 -11.63 24.11 -23.94
CA ALA A 185 -11.82 25.53 -23.80
C ALA A 185 -13.26 25.71 -23.35
N LYS A 186 -13.55 26.69 -22.48
CA LYS A 186 -14.91 27.12 -22.18
C LYS A 186 -15.64 27.50 -23.49
N ASN A 187 -15.98 26.51 -24.29
CA ASN A 187 -16.80 26.53 -25.48
C ASN A 187 -18.18 26.14 -24.95
N SER A 188 -18.69 26.98 -24.06
CA SER A 188 -20.09 27.04 -23.67
C SER A 188 -20.97 27.43 -24.87
N GLY A 189 -20.75 26.85 -26.06
CA GLY A 189 -21.40 27.30 -27.29
C GLY A 189 -21.40 26.32 -28.47
N LYS A 190 -20.35 25.51 -28.68
CA LYS A 190 -20.25 24.66 -29.89
C LYS A 190 -20.44 23.16 -29.59
N VAL A 191 -21.64 22.79 -29.15
CA VAL A 191 -22.11 21.40 -29.22
C VAL A 191 -22.38 21.07 -30.70
N ASN A 192 -21.79 19.99 -31.21
CA ASN A 192 -22.11 19.51 -32.55
C ASN A 192 -23.54 18.97 -32.56
N THR A 193 -24.43 19.65 -33.27
CA THR A 193 -25.83 19.24 -33.48
C THR A 193 -26.11 18.89 -34.94
N SER A 194 -25.07 18.58 -35.72
CA SER A 194 -25.22 18.16 -37.11
C SER A 194 -26.01 16.84 -37.18
N ALA A 195 -26.78 16.68 -38.26
CA ALA A 195 -27.51 15.46 -38.58
C ALA A 195 -26.67 14.48 -39.40
N ASN A 196 -25.36 14.41 -39.13
CA ASN A 196 -24.48 13.42 -39.75
C ASN A 196 -24.65 12.09 -39.03
N LEU A 197 -25.29 11.13 -39.70
CA LEU A 197 -25.55 9.79 -39.18
C LEU A 197 -24.61 8.76 -39.84
N SER A 198 -24.14 7.80 -39.05
CA SER A 198 -23.51 6.57 -39.53
C SER A 198 -24.31 5.35 -39.08
N TYR A 199 -24.59 4.44 -40.01
CA TYR A 199 -25.28 3.18 -39.75
C TYR A 199 -24.33 2.02 -39.42
N GLN A 200 -23.02 2.21 -39.60
CA GLN A 200 -22.02 1.20 -39.25
C GLN A 200 -21.81 1.18 -37.74
N SER A 201 -21.72 0.00 -37.14
CA SER A 201 -21.21 -0.14 -35.77
C SER A 201 -19.69 -0.06 -35.79
N ILE A 202 -19.10 0.74 -34.91
CA ILE A 202 -17.65 0.79 -34.71
C ILE A 202 -17.33 0.34 -33.28
N GLY A 203 -16.21 -0.34 -33.10
CA GLY A 203 -15.71 -0.67 -31.77
C GLY A 203 -15.22 0.60 -31.08
N ILE A 204 -15.94 1.09 -30.07
CA ILE A 204 -15.58 2.33 -29.36
C ILE A 204 -14.69 2.10 -28.12
N GLY A 205 -14.39 0.83 -27.78
CA GLY A 205 -13.55 0.51 -26.63
C GLY A 205 -14.12 0.92 -25.27
N LEU A 206 -15.43 1.23 -25.21
CA LEU A 206 -16.15 1.62 -23.99
C LEU A 206 -17.36 0.70 -23.79
N ASN A 207 -17.53 0.23 -22.56
CA ASN A 207 -18.75 -0.45 -22.14
C ASN A 207 -19.76 0.60 -21.67
N LEU A 208 -20.92 0.68 -22.33
CA LEU A 208 -21.97 1.65 -22.00
C LEU A 208 -23.15 0.94 -21.33
N ILE A 209 -23.67 1.52 -20.24
CA ILE A 209 -24.90 1.06 -19.61
C ILE A 209 -26.12 1.82 -20.14
N ARG A 210 -27.31 1.24 -19.95
CA ARG A 210 -28.58 1.91 -20.23
C ARG A 210 -28.77 3.10 -19.27
N PRO A 211 -28.92 4.34 -19.77
CA PRO A 211 -29.13 5.52 -18.93
C PRO A 211 -30.43 5.48 -18.14
N ILE A 212 -31.48 4.89 -18.73
CA ILE A 212 -32.81 4.71 -18.14
C ILE A 212 -33.40 3.37 -18.55
N SER A 213 -34.40 2.91 -17.80
CA SER A 213 -35.31 1.84 -18.23
C SER A 213 -36.59 2.47 -18.78
N GLY A 214 -37.02 2.04 -19.97
CA GLY A 214 -38.18 2.59 -20.65
C GLY A 214 -38.45 1.92 -21.99
N THR A 215 -39.50 2.37 -22.68
CA THR A 215 -39.88 1.84 -24.00
C THR A 215 -39.23 2.67 -25.10
N ILE A 216 -38.57 2.04 -26.06
CA ILE A 216 -38.02 2.76 -27.22
C ILE A 216 -39.19 3.19 -28.11
N THR A 217 -39.39 4.50 -28.28
CA THR A 217 -40.49 5.07 -29.06
C THR A 217 -40.04 5.59 -30.43
N SER A 218 -38.76 5.92 -30.60
CA SER A 218 -38.20 6.33 -31.88
C SER A 218 -36.77 5.84 -32.02
N ARG A 219 -36.47 5.13 -33.11
CA ARG A 219 -35.13 4.59 -33.38
C ARG A 219 -34.27 5.56 -34.14
N PHE A 220 -32.95 5.36 -34.04
CA PHE A 220 -31.96 6.07 -34.84
C PHE A 220 -32.26 5.92 -36.35
N GLY A 221 -32.05 6.98 -37.12
CA GLY A 221 -32.32 7.05 -38.55
C GLY A 221 -33.79 7.25 -38.94
N SER A 222 -34.73 7.15 -37.99
CA SER A 222 -36.18 7.31 -38.29
C SER A 222 -36.49 8.70 -38.83
N VAL A 223 -37.29 8.78 -39.89
CA VAL A 223 -37.76 10.04 -40.49
C VAL A 223 -39.24 10.25 -40.12
N SER A 224 -39.62 11.47 -39.74
CA SER A 224 -41.00 11.79 -39.34
C SER A 224 -41.36 13.23 -39.69
N ARG A 225 -42.64 13.52 -39.94
CA ARG A 225 -43.12 14.88 -40.29
C ARG A 225 -42.88 15.93 -39.19
N VAL A 226 -42.68 15.51 -37.94
CA VAL A 226 -42.45 16.39 -36.77
C VAL A 226 -40.96 16.75 -36.60
N ARG A 227 -40.07 16.14 -37.37
CA ARG A 227 -38.62 16.37 -37.33
C ARG A 227 -38.13 16.88 -38.68
N SER A 228 -37.16 17.79 -38.68
CA SER A 228 -36.57 18.38 -39.89
C SER A 228 -35.58 17.46 -40.61
N GLY A 229 -35.40 16.21 -40.15
CA GLY A 229 -34.44 15.25 -40.71
C GLY A 229 -34.54 13.88 -40.04
N ALA A 230 -33.60 12.99 -40.39
CA ALA A 230 -33.46 11.68 -39.76
C ALA A 230 -33.08 11.81 -38.28
N HIS A 231 -33.61 10.91 -37.46
CA HIS A 231 -33.40 10.92 -36.03
C HIS A 231 -31.95 10.54 -35.67
N THR A 232 -31.22 11.46 -35.05
CA THR A 232 -29.79 11.33 -34.70
C THR A 232 -29.52 10.52 -33.43
N GLY A 233 -30.57 10.06 -32.74
CA GLY A 233 -30.46 9.37 -31.46
C GLY A 233 -31.47 8.24 -31.31
N LEU A 234 -31.69 7.85 -30.05
CA LEU A 234 -32.66 6.86 -29.62
C LEU A 234 -33.57 7.50 -28.57
N ASP A 235 -34.88 7.51 -28.82
CA ASP A 235 -35.86 8.07 -27.91
C ASP A 235 -36.44 6.96 -27.03
N ILE A 236 -36.31 7.12 -25.73
CA ILE A 236 -36.71 6.15 -24.73
C ILE A 236 -37.74 6.81 -23.80
N ALA A 237 -39.00 6.40 -23.93
CA ALA A 237 -40.09 6.95 -23.13
C ALA A 237 -40.01 6.49 -21.67
N ALA A 238 -40.14 7.47 -20.78
CA ALA A 238 -40.23 7.30 -19.33
C ALA A 238 -40.92 8.52 -18.73
N SER A 239 -41.49 8.38 -17.53
CA SER A 239 -42.20 9.49 -16.88
C SER A 239 -41.27 10.67 -16.58
N THR A 240 -41.78 11.90 -16.68
CA THR A 240 -41.06 13.11 -16.27
C THR A 240 -40.52 12.94 -14.86
N GLY A 241 -39.26 13.33 -14.65
CA GLY A 241 -38.57 13.20 -13.37
C GLY A 241 -37.78 11.90 -13.20
N THR A 242 -37.97 10.90 -14.07
CA THR A 242 -37.18 9.66 -14.03
C THR A 242 -35.68 9.99 -14.07
N PRO A 243 -34.87 9.49 -13.12
CA PRO A 243 -33.43 9.74 -13.09
C PRO A 243 -32.73 9.22 -14.35
N ILE A 244 -31.94 10.07 -14.98
CA ILE A 244 -31.07 9.71 -16.11
C ILE A 244 -29.67 9.46 -15.56
N LYS A 245 -29.13 8.27 -15.83
CA LYS A 245 -27.78 7.88 -15.42
C LYS A 245 -26.75 8.13 -16.53
N ALA A 246 -25.50 8.43 -16.16
CA ALA A 246 -24.40 8.46 -17.12
C ALA A 246 -24.14 7.07 -17.70
N ALA A 247 -24.14 6.96 -19.03
CA ALA A 247 -23.89 5.70 -19.73
C ALA A 247 -22.47 5.16 -19.52
N ALA A 248 -21.49 6.03 -19.28
CA ALA A 248 -20.12 5.70 -18.90
C ALA A 248 -19.50 6.85 -18.10
N SER A 249 -18.37 6.59 -17.44
CA SER A 249 -17.60 7.62 -16.74
C SER A 249 -17.02 8.64 -17.72
N GLY A 250 -16.96 9.91 -17.32
CA GLY A 250 -16.45 10.96 -18.20
C GLY A 250 -16.53 12.35 -17.58
N VAL A 251 -16.36 13.37 -18.44
CA VAL A 251 -16.41 14.79 -18.05
C VAL A 251 -17.56 15.47 -18.77
N VAL A 252 -18.38 16.23 -18.06
CA VAL A 252 -19.48 17.00 -18.64
C VAL A 252 -18.91 18.16 -19.47
N THR A 253 -19.13 18.13 -20.79
CA THR A 253 -18.66 19.17 -21.73
C THR A 253 -19.74 20.19 -22.06
N PHE A 254 -21.02 19.86 -21.86
CA PHE A 254 -22.15 20.79 -21.98
C PHE A 254 -23.24 20.47 -20.97
N SER A 255 -23.84 21.49 -20.37
CA SER A 255 -25.04 21.39 -19.52
C SER A 255 -25.83 22.69 -19.64
N GLY A 256 -27.00 22.64 -20.28
CA GLY A 256 -27.78 23.84 -20.58
C GLY A 256 -28.91 23.61 -21.57
N THR A 257 -29.50 24.68 -22.10
CA THR A 257 -30.57 24.59 -23.12
C THR A 257 -30.00 24.74 -24.52
N LYS A 258 -30.39 23.87 -25.47
CA LYS A 258 -29.90 23.87 -26.85
C LYS A 258 -31.00 23.55 -27.86
N SER A 259 -31.67 24.58 -28.37
CA SER A 259 -32.61 24.50 -29.51
C SER A 259 -33.56 23.28 -29.41
N ALA A 260 -33.63 22.44 -30.44
CA ALA A 260 -34.49 21.26 -30.50
C ALA A 260 -34.24 20.24 -29.38
N TYR A 261 -33.03 20.14 -28.82
CA TYR A 261 -32.71 19.20 -27.73
C TYR A 261 -33.29 19.63 -26.38
N GLY A 262 -33.80 20.86 -26.26
CA GLY A 262 -34.28 21.38 -24.98
C GLY A 262 -33.15 21.51 -23.97
N LYS A 263 -33.43 21.18 -22.70
CA LYS A 263 -32.35 21.04 -21.70
C LYS A 263 -31.61 19.75 -21.99
N MET A 264 -30.30 19.85 -22.16
CA MET A 264 -29.45 18.72 -22.47
C MET A 264 -28.14 18.75 -21.70
N LEU A 265 -27.53 17.58 -21.63
CA LEU A 265 -26.21 17.36 -21.06
C LEU A 265 -25.38 16.55 -22.07
N VAL A 266 -24.09 16.90 -22.21
CA VAL A 266 -23.12 16.13 -23.01
C VAL A 266 -21.96 15.70 -22.12
N ILE A 267 -21.60 14.42 -22.19
CA ILE A 267 -20.44 13.86 -21.50
C ILE A 267 -19.44 13.43 -22.55
N SER A 268 -18.19 13.88 -22.41
CA SER A 268 -17.06 13.33 -23.15
C SER A 268 -16.41 12.20 -22.37
N HIS A 269 -16.11 11.10 -23.07
CA HIS A 269 -15.49 9.91 -22.51
C HIS A 269 -14.02 9.75 -22.96
N GLY A 270 -13.45 10.77 -23.62
CA GLY A 270 -12.15 10.69 -24.29
C GLY A 270 -12.23 10.12 -25.71
N ASN A 271 -11.13 10.17 -26.45
CA ASN A 271 -10.99 9.63 -27.82
C ASN A 271 -12.07 10.08 -28.82
N GLY A 272 -12.62 11.29 -28.63
CA GLY A 272 -13.68 11.85 -29.47
C GLY A 272 -15.06 11.24 -29.26
N ILE A 273 -15.25 10.41 -28.23
CA ILE A 273 -16.53 9.76 -27.91
C ILE A 273 -17.33 10.65 -26.95
N GLU A 274 -18.59 10.89 -27.29
CA GLU A 274 -19.51 11.71 -26.51
C GLU A 274 -20.88 11.05 -26.40
N THR A 275 -21.54 11.20 -25.25
CA THR A 275 -22.94 10.83 -25.05
C THR A 275 -23.79 12.07 -24.81
N TYR A 276 -24.91 12.17 -25.50
CA TYR A 276 -25.83 13.31 -25.42
C TYR A 276 -27.13 12.86 -24.75
N TYR A 277 -27.62 13.67 -23.81
CA TYR A 277 -28.86 13.41 -23.06
C TYR A 277 -29.78 14.61 -23.22
N GLY A 278 -30.79 14.50 -24.08
CA GLY A 278 -31.72 15.57 -24.43
C GLY A 278 -33.08 15.48 -23.73
N HIS A 279 -33.87 16.55 -23.93
CA HIS A 279 -35.25 16.73 -23.45
C HIS A 279 -35.43 16.70 -21.92
N CYS A 280 -34.35 16.91 -21.15
CA CYS A 280 -34.37 16.82 -19.70
C CYS A 280 -35.34 17.84 -19.05
N SER A 281 -35.91 17.50 -17.90
CA SER A 281 -36.66 18.44 -17.05
C SER A 281 -35.72 19.22 -16.12
N LYS A 282 -34.69 18.54 -15.61
CA LYS A 282 -33.66 19.07 -14.71
C LYS A 282 -32.29 18.49 -15.06
N LEU A 283 -31.24 19.31 -14.90
CA LEU A 283 -29.84 18.93 -15.05
C LEU A 283 -29.20 18.99 -13.66
N TYR A 284 -28.54 17.92 -13.23
CA TYR A 284 -27.90 17.83 -11.92
C TYR A 284 -26.40 18.13 -12.01
N ALA A 285 -25.75 17.63 -13.07
CA ALA A 285 -24.34 17.89 -13.32
C ALA A 285 -24.11 19.14 -14.20
N LYS A 286 -22.99 19.80 -13.97
CA LYS A 286 -22.56 21.07 -14.59
C LYS A 286 -21.33 20.84 -15.46
N VAL A 287 -21.07 21.77 -16.38
CA VAL A 287 -19.87 21.72 -17.22
C VAL A 287 -18.61 21.68 -16.36
N GLY A 288 -17.73 20.72 -16.64
CA GLY A 288 -16.49 20.46 -15.91
C GLY A 288 -16.60 19.35 -14.86
N ASP A 289 -17.80 18.93 -14.48
CA ASP A 289 -17.98 17.85 -13.50
C ASP A 289 -17.48 16.52 -14.08
N ARG A 290 -16.76 15.77 -13.24
CA ARG A 290 -16.44 14.35 -13.49
C ARG A 290 -17.60 13.52 -12.96
N VAL A 291 -18.12 12.63 -13.79
CA VAL A 291 -19.23 11.75 -13.43
C VAL A 291 -18.82 10.30 -13.65
N SER A 292 -19.26 9.42 -12.74
CA SER A 292 -19.04 7.98 -12.85
C SER A 292 -20.15 7.31 -13.64
N GLN A 293 -19.85 6.19 -14.31
CA GLN A 293 -20.86 5.34 -14.93
C GLN A 293 -21.97 5.00 -13.92
N GLY A 294 -23.24 5.19 -14.29
CA GLY A 294 -24.37 4.93 -13.40
C GLY A 294 -24.77 6.08 -12.48
N GLU A 295 -23.97 7.14 -12.39
CA GLU A 295 -24.28 8.34 -11.62
C GLU A 295 -25.49 9.08 -12.20
N THR A 296 -26.35 9.62 -11.34
CA THR A 296 -27.54 10.37 -11.77
C THR A 296 -27.16 11.80 -12.18
N ILE A 297 -27.31 12.11 -13.47
CA ILE A 297 -26.81 13.36 -14.09
C ILE A 297 -27.92 14.33 -14.49
N ALA A 298 -29.13 13.82 -14.74
CA ALA A 298 -30.29 14.61 -15.15
C ALA A 298 -31.60 13.88 -14.81
N ALA A 299 -32.73 14.49 -15.14
CA ALA A 299 -34.05 13.88 -15.04
C ALA A 299 -34.82 14.00 -16.36
N VAL A 300 -35.54 12.94 -16.74
CA VAL A 300 -36.39 12.90 -17.94
C VAL A 300 -37.39 14.04 -17.93
N GLY A 301 -37.68 14.59 -19.10
CA GLY A 301 -38.66 15.65 -19.29
C GLY A 301 -39.21 15.65 -20.71
N SER A 302 -39.77 16.80 -21.09
CA SER A 302 -40.35 17.04 -22.41
C SER A 302 -40.01 18.46 -22.89
N THR A 303 -38.74 18.87 -22.74
CA THR A 303 -38.27 20.21 -23.14
C THR A 303 -37.74 20.22 -24.58
N GLY A 304 -37.77 21.37 -25.26
CA GLY A 304 -37.34 21.47 -26.66
C GLY A 304 -38.38 20.92 -27.64
N ASN A 305 -37.93 20.34 -28.75
CA ASN A 305 -38.81 19.71 -29.73
C ASN A 305 -39.14 18.27 -29.29
N SER A 306 -40.08 18.14 -28.37
CA SER A 306 -40.53 16.87 -27.81
C SER A 306 -42.06 16.84 -27.74
N THR A 307 -42.66 15.70 -28.09
CA THR A 307 -44.11 15.49 -28.06
C THR A 307 -44.61 14.84 -26.77
N GLY A 308 -43.72 14.51 -25.84
CA GLY A 308 -44.04 13.91 -24.56
C GLY A 308 -42.81 13.44 -23.79
N PRO A 309 -42.93 13.02 -22.52
CA PRO A 309 -41.78 12.68 -21.70
C PRO A 309 -40.92 11.52 -22.24
N HIS A 310 -39.66 11.80 -22.55
CA HIS A 310 -38.67 10.80 -22.98
C HIS A 310 -37.23 11.29 -22.80
N LEU A 311 -36.28 10.36 -22.79
CA LEU A 311 -34.86 10.65 -22.99
C LEU A 311 -34.56 10.55 -24.49
N HIS A 312 -33.94 11.59 -25.05
CA HIS A 312 -33.24 11.50 -26.33
C HIS A 312 -31.77 11.21 -26.07
N LEU A 313 -31.30 10.02 -26.43
CA LEU A 313 -29.91 9.59 -26.24
C LEU A 313 -29.18 9.61 -27.59
N GLU A 314 -28.02 10.25 -27.66
CA GLU A 314 -27.10 10.06 -28.79
C GLU A 314 -25.75 9.53 -28.33
N ILE A 315 -25.09 8.79 -29.22
CA ILE A 315 -23.68 8.45 -29.11
C ILE A 315 -22.99 9.05 -30.33
N ARG A 316 -22.00 9.91 -30.09
CA ARG A 316 -21.22 10.53 -31.14
C ARG A 316 -19.76 10.13 -31.04
N VAL A 317 -19.13 9.91 -32.19
CA VAL A 317 -17.68 9.71 -32.30
C VAL A 317 -17.14 10.70 -33.32
N ASN A 318 -16.25 11.59 -32.88
CA ASN A 318 -15.72 12.69 -33.69
C ASN A 318 -16.82 13.54 -34.35
N GLY A 319 -17.93 13.75 -33.62
CA GLY A 319 -19.07 14.55 -34.06
C GLY A 319 -20.10 13.85 -34.96
N VAL A 320 -19.83 12.62 -35.40
CA VAL A 320 -20.76 11.79 -36.19
C VAL A 320 -21.65 10.99 -35.24
N ALA A 321 -22.96 11.00 -35.45
CA ALA A 321 -23.92 10.24 -34.64
C ALA A 321 -24.00 8.78 -35.10
N TYR A 322 -23.99 7.86 -34.14
CA TYR A 322 -24.10 6.42 -34.34
C TYR A 322 -25.33 5.88 -33.63
N ASN A 323 -25.90 4.77 -34.14
CA ASN A 323 -27.08 4.15 -33.54
C ASN A 323 -26.81 3.72 -32.08
N PRO A 324 -27.42 4.38 -31.07
CA PRO A 324 -27.16 4.06 -29.67
C PRO A 324 -27.54 2.63 -29.31
N GLN A 325 -28.53 2.06 -30.02
CA GLN A 325 -29.01 0.70 -29.76
C GLN A 325 -27.84 -0.30 -29.78
N ASN A 326 -26.94 -0.22 -30.77
CA ASN A 326 -25.81 -1.14 -30.91
C ASN A 326 -24.81 -1.14 -29.73
N TYR A 327 -24.90 -0.18 -28.80
CA TYR A 327 -23.99 -0.04 -27.67
C TYR A 327 -24.66 -0.23 -26.32
N VAL A 328 -25.97 0.02 -26.21
CA VAL A 328 -26.70 0.00 -24.93
C VAL A 328 -27.92 -0.92 -24.92
N TYR A 329 -28.33 -1.52 -26.05
CA TYR A 329 -29.54 -2.34 -26.17
C TYR A 329 -29.40 -3.51 -27.15
#